data_AF-A0AAP2DIG6-F1
#
_entry.id   AF-A0AAP2DIG6-F1
#
_cell.length_a   1.000
_cell.length_b   1.000
_cell.length_c   1.000
_cell.angle_alpha   90.00
_cell.angle_beta   90.00
_cell.angle_gamma   90.00
#
_symmetry.space_group_name_H-M   'P 1'
#
loop_
_entity.id
_entity.type
_entity.pdbx_description
1 polymer ?
#
loop_
_entity_poly.entity_id
_entity_poly.type
_entity_poly.pdbx_seq_one_letter_code
_entity_poly.pdbx_strand_id
1 'polypeptide(L)'
;MRLKTMALLLLSSLAIHSFAQKNRPFSKGEHYLSSLLDNSIVFDTANLVSGINHSRVWDTENAWRSWNIVENFTYGKDRGSLPMIADLNSLHPYFRDKIVELIRVCKAQGIELAVVESFRTHAKQAEYFGMGRKYTRSKGGKSKHQYGLAVDVVPVVNSIALWDDQVLWKKIGVAGERLGLRWGGRWRSPYDPAHFEWSGGITTYELANGIQPRVPASLANVYPCLGEEVERLQKYWDAWETEQAVSARNGSPETGMHGAVKP
;
A
#
# COMPACT_ATOMS: atom_id res chain seq x y z
N MET A 1 34.50 -53.57 -0.31
CA MET A 1 33.27 -52.91 0.17
C MET A 1 33.56 -51.47 0.57
N ARG A 2 33.38 -50.50 -0.35
CA ARG A 2 33.23 -49.07 -0.07
C ARG A 2 32.46 -48.47 -1.25
N LEU A 3 31.15 -48.31 -1.12
CA LEU A 3 30.36 -47.49 -2.05
C LEU A 3 30.24 -46.08 -1.46
N LYS A 4 30.63 -45.10 -2.27
CA LYS A 4 30.39 -43.67 -2.06
C LYS A 4 28.94 -43.38 -2.42
N THR A 5 28.16 -42.84 -1.50
CA THR A 5 26.82 -42.31 -1.78
C THR A 5 26.95 -40.88 -2.28
N MET A 6 26.57 -40.65 -3.55
CA MET A 6 26.39 -39.31 -4.11
C MET A 6 25.06 -38.74 -3.62
N ALA A 7 25.08 -37.56 -3.01
CA ALA A 7 23.89 -36.76 -2.77
C ALA A 7 23.58 -35.95 -4.04
N LEU A 8 22.42 -36.21 -4.62
CA LEU A 8 21.88 -35.51 -5.79
C LEU A 8 21.18 -34.23 -5.32
N LEU A 9 21.79 -33.06 -5.57
CA LEU A 9 21.18 -31.75 -5.36
C LEU A 9 20.20 -31.46 -6.52
N LEU A 10 18.90 -31.49 -6.23
CA LEU A 10 17.85 -30.96 -7.10
C LEU A 10 17.85 -29.42 -6.99
N LEU A 11 18.48 -28.75 -7.96
CA LEU A 11 18.33 -27.32 -8.18
C LEU A 11 17.00 -27.07 -8.91
N SER A 12 15.97 -26.64 -8.18
CA SER A 12 14.77 -26.06 -8.79
C SER A 12 15.10 -24.64 -9.26
N SER A 13 15.20 -24.46 -10.57
CA SER A 13 15.30 -23.16 -11.23
C SER A 13 14.01 -22.37 -11.04
N LEU A 14 14.02 -21.35 -10.17
CA LEU A 14 13.03 -20.27 -10.25
C LEU A 14 13.45 -19.32 -11.37
N ALA A 15 12.64 -19.28 -12.42
CA ALA A 15 12.76 -18.30 -13.49
C ALA A 15 12.47 -16.90 -12.92
N ILE A 16 13.53 -16.14 -12.64
CA ILE A 16 13.47 -14.71 -12.36
C ILE A 16 13.05 -14.02 -13.66
N HIS A 17 11.77 -13.64 -13.77
CA HIS A 17 11.33 -12.73 -14.82
C HIS A 17 11.85 -11.33 -14.49
N SER A 18 13.04 -11.02 -14.99
CA SER A 18 13.60 -9.67 -14.98
C SER A 18 12.64 -8.74 -15.71
N PHE A 19 12.07 -7.78 -14.97
CA PHE A 19 11.25 -6.72 -15.53
C PHE A 19 12.17 -5.72 -16.25
N ALA A 20 12.55 -6.03 -17.49
CA ALA A 20 13.34 -5.14 -18.30
C ALA A 20 12.47 -3.93 -18.72
N GLN A 21 12.78 -2.76 -18.18
CA GLN A 21 12.22 -1.48 -18.56
C GLN A 21 12.68 -1.12 -19.99
N LYS A 22 12.07 -1.74 -21.01
CA LYS A 22 12.31 -1.40 -22.41
C LYS A 22 11.46 -0.18 -22.77
N ASN A 23 12.14 0.95 -22.94
CA ASN A 23 11.60 2.14 -23.61
C ASN A 23 11.05 1.75 -24.99
N ARG A 24 9.74 1.53 -25.09
CA ARG A 24 9.01 1.51 -26.36
C ARG A 24 8.32 2.85 -26.55
N PRO A 25 8.34 3.43 -27.76
CA PRO A 25 7.55 4.61 -28.05
C PRO A 25 6.06 4.24 -27.96
N PHE A 26 5.31 4.98 -27.14
CA PHE A 26 3.87 4.80 -26.98
C PHE A 26 3.18 4.94 -28.34
N SER A 27 2.48 3.89 -28.79
CA SER A 27 1.72 3.93 -30.04
C SER A 27 0.50 4.83 -29.89
N LYS A 28 0.27 5.70 -30.88
CA LYS A 28 -0.94 6.51 -31.06
C LYS A 28 -2.20 5.70 -30.75
N GLY A 29 -2.86 6.04 -29.65
CA GLY A 29 -4.08 5.38 -29.18
C GLY A 29 -4.27 5.53 -27.67
N GLU A 30 -4.15 6.75 -27.14
CA GLU A 30 -4.39 7.10 -25.73
C GLU A 30 -5.90 7.02 -25.35
N HIS A 31 -6.62 5.99 -25.79
CA HIS A 31 -8.06 5.87 -25.55
C HIS A 31 -8.40 5.76 -24.05
N TYR A 32 -7.48 5.26 -23.22
CA TYR A 32 -7.63 5.21 -21.75
C TYR A 32 -7.49 6.58 -21.08
N LEU A 33 -7.00 7.60 -21.79
CA LEU A 33 -6.67 8.89 -21.23
C LEU A 33 -7.85 9.89 -21.25
N SER A 34 -8.86 9.76 -22.12
CA SER A 34 -9.93 10.77 -22.21
C SER A 34 -11.10 10.53 -21.24
N SER A 35 -11.33 9.29 -20.83
CA SER A 35 -12.57 8.89 -20.15
C SER A 35 -12.56 9.12 -18.63
N LEU A 36 -11.44 8.99 -17.92
CA LEU A 36 -11.38 9.15 -16.46
C LEU A 36 -11.83 10.52 -15.95
N LEU A 37 -11.77 11.54 -16.82
CA LEU A 37 -12.19 12.91 -16.50
C LEU A 37 -13.61 13.21 -16.98
N ASP A 38 -14.31 12.23 -17.57
CA ASP A 38 -15.69 12.40 -17.96
C ASP A 38 -16.57 12.52 -16.71
N ASN A 39 -17.37 13.60 -16.67
CA ASN A 39 -18.32 13.86 -15.60
C ASN A 39 -19.47 12.85 -15.59
N SER A 40 -19.70 12.11 -16.69
CA SER A 40 -20.68 11.03 -16.77
C SER A 40 -20.29 9.80 -15.95
N ILE A 41 -19.01 9.62 -15.61
CA ILE A 41 -18.57 8.51 -14.74
C ILE A 41 -19.18 8.70 -13.36
N VAL A 42 -20.05 7.76 -13.00
CA VAL A 42 -20.65 7.66 -11.67
C VAL A 42 -19.67 6.95 -10.74
N PHE A 43 -19.33 7.64 -9.66
CA PHE A 43 -18.60 7.08 -8.54
C PHE A 43 -19.61 6.61 -7.49
N ASP A 44 -19.55 5.34 -7.13
CA ASP A 44 -20.51 4.70 -6.25
C ASP A 44 -19.81 3.91 -5.15
N THR A 45 -19.51 4.61 -4.07
CA THR A 45 -18.97 3.99 -2.86
C THR A 45 -20.06 3.33 -2.01
N ALA A 46 -21.36 3.60 -2.27
CA ALA A 46 -22.46 3.13 -1.43
C ALA A 46 -22.82 1.67 -1.72
N ASN A 47 -22.81 1.27 -3.00
CA ASN A 47 -23.14 -0.10 -3.39
C ASN A 47 -22.02 -1.11 -3.08
N LEU A 48 -20.77 -0.67 -2.87
CA LEU A 48 -19.66 -1.54 -2.45
C LEU A 48 -19.90 -2.23 -1.09
N VAL A 49 -20.69 -1.61 -0.21
CA VAL A 49 -20.92 -2.09 1.15
C VAL A 49 -22.03 -3.14 1.23
N SER A 50 -22.92 -3.18 0.24
CA SER A 50 -24.09 -4.08 0.21
C SER A 50 -23.79 -5.56 -0.10
N GLY A 51 -22.54 -5.87 -0.52
CA GLY A 51 -22.16 -7.21 -1.01
C GLY A 51 -21.51 -8.15 0.01
N ILE A 52 -21.26 -7.71 1.26
CA ILE A 52 -20.54 -8.53 2.24
C ILE A 52 -21.54 -9.44 2.96
N ASN A 53 -21.68 -10.66 2.45
CA ASN A 53 -22.47 -11.71 3.10
C ASN A 53 -21.76 -12.14 4.40
N HIS A 54 -22.28 -11.72 5.56
CA HIS A 54 -21.74 -11.98 6.90
C HIS A 54 -21.75 -13.47 7.33
N SER A 55 -22.07 -14.40 6.43
CA SER A 55 -22.27 -15.83 6.71
C SER A 55 -21.02 -16.70 6.63
N ARG A 56 -19.82 -16.13 6.42
CA ARG A 56 -18.57 -16.90 6.48
C ARG A 56 -17.91 -16.70 7.83
N VAL A 57 -17.69 -17.80 8.57
CA VAL A 57 -16.84 -17.80 9.77
C VAL A 57 -15.41 -17.57 9.29
N TRP A 58 -14.95 -16.33 9.33
CA TRP A 58 -13.56 -15.97 9.07
C TRP A 58 -12.76 -16.17 10.36
N ASP A 59 -11.48 -16.52 10.24
CA ASP A 59 -10.54 -16.41 11.35
C ASP A 59 -10.35 -14.93 11.68
N THR A 60 -11.21 -14.41 12.56
CA THR A 60 -11.22 -13.00 12.98
C THR A 60 -10.06 -12.64 13.90
N GLU A 61 -9.22 -13.60 14.29
CA GLU A 61 -8.05 -13.33 15.14
C GLU A 61 -6.77 -13.23 14.31
N ASN A 62 -6.63 -14.07 13.27
CA ASN A 62 -5.41 -14.12 12.46
C ASN A 62 -5.60 -13.75 10.98
N ALA A 63 -6.75 -13.20 10.57
CA ALA A 63 -6.95 -12.75 9.18
C ALA A 63 -5.84 -11.79 8.69
N TRP A 64 -5.23 -11.02 9.59
CA TRP A 64 -4.09 -10.15 9.27
C TRP A 64 -2.89 -10.87 8.64
N ARG A 65 -2.70 -12.17 8.94
CA ARG A 65 -1.63 -12.99 8.35
C ARG A 65 -1.85 -13.30 6.88
N SER A 66 -3.09 -13.23 6.41
CA SER A 66 -3.47 -13.46 5.01
C SER A 66 -3.46 -12.18 4.17
N TRP A 67 -3.10 -11.04 4.76
CA TRP A 67 -3.02 -9.79 4.02
C TRP A 67 -1.98 -9.89 2.91
N ASN A 68 -2.37 -9.39 1.74
CA ASN A 68 -1.50 -9.30 0.59
C ASN A 68 -0.27 -8.44 0.91
N ILE A 69 0.89 -8.94 0.51
CA ILE A 69 2.16 -8.22 0.60
C ILE A 69 2.76 -8.03 -0.79
N VAL A 70 3.57 -6.98 -0.93
CA VAL A 70 4.34 -6.70 -2.13
C VAL A 70 5.83 -6.73 -1.75
N GLU A 71 6.60 -7.46 -2.55
CA GLU A 71 8.06 -7.54 -2.40
C GLU A 71 8.73 -6.23 -2.82
N ASN A 72 9.92 -5.99 -2.28
CA ASN A 72 10.58 -4.69 -2.38
C ASN A 72 11.02 -4.28 -3.79
N PHE A 73 10.90 -5.16 -4.79
CA PHE A 73 11.26 -4.88 -6.19
C PHE A 73 10.14 -5.17 -7.19
N THR A 74 8.92 -5.54 -6.74
CA THR A 74 7.82 -6.01 -7.61
C THR A 74 7.51 -5.04 -8.76
N TYR A 75 7.62 -3.74 -8.52
CA TYR A 75 7.34 -2.70 -9.52
C TYR A 75 8.58 -1.92 -9.96
N GLY A 76 9.77 -2.53 -9.88
CA GLY A 76 11.02 -1.96 -10.40
C GLY A 76 11.60 -0.80 -9.60
N LYS A 77 11.10 -0.54 -8.38
CA LYS A 77 11.67 0.42 -7.43
C LYS A 77 12.07 -0.33 -6.17
N ASP A 78 13.30 -0.10 -5.69
CA ASP A 78 13.79 -0.59 -4.40
C ASP A 78 12.98 0.05 -3.26
N ARG A 79 12.43 -0.79 -2.38
CA ARG A 79 11.68 -0.38 -1.20
C ARG A 79 12.29 -0.92 0.08
N GLY A 80 13.55 -1.35 0.08
CA GLY A 80 14.24 -1.83 1.28
C GLY A 80 14.15 -3.35 1.43
N SER A 81 14.08 -3.82 2.67
CA SER A 81 14.17 -5.23 3.05
C SER A 81 12.89 -5.79 3.67
N LEU A 82 12.13 -4.99 4.40
CA LEU A 82 10.84 -5.40 4.94
C LEU A 82 9.78 -5.43 3.84
N PRO A 83 8.88 -6.41 3.74
CA PRO A 83 7.83 -6.39 2.71
C PRO A 83 6.86 -5.22 2.94
N MET A 84 6.19 -4.78 1.88
CA MET A 84 5.11 -3.78 1.99
C MET A 84 3.78 -4.49 2.17
N ILE A 85 2.99 -4.07 3.15
CA ILE A 85 1.61 -4.56 3.31
C ILE A 85 0.76 -3.83 2.28
N ALA A 86 0.09 -4.56 1.39
CA ALA A 86 -0.62 -4.03 0.23
C ALA A 86 -2.08 -4.50 0.18
N ASP A 87 -2.66 -4.80 1.34
CA ASP A 87 -4.03 -5.29 1.44
C ASP A 87 -5.03 -4.16 1.70
N LEU A 88 -6.08 -4.07 0.88
CA LEU A 88 -7.12 -3.06 1.10
C LEU A 88 -7.88 -3.26 2.41
N ASN A 89 -7.93 -4.47 2.96
CA ASN A 89 -8.52 -4.73 4.27
C ASN A 89 -7.66 -4.23 5.44
N SER A 90 -6.43 -3.77 5.19
CA SER A 90 -5.62 -3.09 6.18
C SER A 90 -5.99 -1.61 6.35
N LEU A 91 -6.90 -1.08 5.51
CA LEU A 91 -7.31 0.32 5.51
C LEU A 91 -8.57 0.53 6.35
N HIS A 92 -8.73 1.74 6.89
CA HIS A 92 -9.97 2.15 7.54
C HIS A 92 -11.17 1.94 6.57
N PRO A 93 -12.29 1.32 6.97
CA PRO A 93 -13.37 0.91 6.06
C PRO A 93 -13.88 2.02 5.13
N TYR A 94 -14.16 3.21 5.68
CA TYR A 94 -14.58 4.36 4.87
C TYR A 94 -13.54 4.84 3.84
N PHE A 95 -12.24 4.70 4.13
CA PHE A 95 -11.18 5.02 3.19
C PHE A 95 -10.98 3.90 2.17
N ARG A 96 -10.99 2.64 2.63
CA ARG A 96 -10.92 1.44 1.79
C ARG A 96 -11.90 1.51 0.63
N ASP A 97 -13.17 1.81 0.90
CA ASP A 97 -14.20 1.78 -0.13
C ASP A 97 -13.97 2.85 -1.21
N LYS A 98 -13.37 3.99 -0.86
CA LYS A 98 -12.94 5.01 -1.84
C LYS A 98 -11.80 4.49 -2.70
N ILE A 99 -10.83 3.79 -2.12
CA ILE A 99 -9.72 3.20 -2.88
C ILE A 99 -10.20 2.07 -3.79
N VAL A 100 -11.10 1.21 -3.30
CA VAL A 100 -11.75 0.17 -4.12
C VAL A 100 -12.48 0.80 -5.31
N GLU A 101 -13.22 1.88 -5.07
CA GLU A 101 -13.93 2.59 -6.13
C GLU A 101 -12.98 3.24 -7.13
N LEU A 102 -11.89 3.86 -6.67
CA LEU A 102 -10.85 4.40 -7.54
C LEU A 102 -10.24 3.31 -8.44
N ILE A 103 -9.89 2.15 -7.87
CA ILE A 103 -9.38 1.00 -8.62
C ILE A 103 -10.42 0.53 -9.64
N ARG A 104 -11.70 0.43 -9.26
CA ARG A 104 -12.80 0.00 -10.14
C ARG A 104 -12.95 0.91 -11.35
N VAL A 105 -13.00 2.24 -11.14
CA VAL A 105 -13.18 3.19 -12.26
C VAL A 105 -11.96 3.22 -13.17
N CYS A 106 -10.74 3.12 -12.63
CA CYS A 106 -9.53 3.02 -13.44
C CYS A 106 -9.50 1.73 -14.26
N LYS A 107 -9.87 0.60 -13.64
CA LYS A 107 -9.94 -0.70 -14.33
C LYS A 107 -10.94 -0.69 -15.48
N ALA A 108 -12.09 -0.04 -15.30
CA ALA A 108 -13.09 0.14 -16.36
C ALA A 108 -12.56 0.91 -17.59
N GLN A 109 -11.47 1.67 -17.42
CA GLN A 109 -10.78 2.39 -18.49
C GLN A 109 -9.50 1.69 -18.98
N GLY A 110 -9.29 0.43 -18.59
CA GLY A 110 -8.11 -0.36 -18.98
C GLY A 110 -6.83 0.00 -18.21
N ILE A 111 -6.96 0.70 -17.07
CA ILE A 111 -5.83 1.05 -16.20
C ILE A 111 -5.93 0.19 -14.94
N GLU A 112 -5.04 -0.79 -14.80
CA GLU A 112 -4.92 -1.52 -13.55
C GLU A 112 -4.19 -0.65 -12.52
N LEU A 113 -4.82 -0.38 -11.37
CA LEU A 113 -4.15 0.27 -10.25
C LEU A 113 -3.72 -0.79 -9.25
N ALA A 114 -2.45 -1.13 -9.27
CA ALA A 114 -1.88 -2.06 -8.32
C ALA A 114 -1.55 -1.33 -7.00
N VAL A 115 -1.93 -1.93 -5.88
CA VAL A 115 -1.58 -1.43 -4.54
C VAL A 115 -0.13 -1.76 -4.27
N VAL A 116 0.65 -0.74 -3.89
CA VAL A 116 2.08 -0.87 -3.54
C VAL A 116 2.23 -0.98 -2.04
N GLU A 117 1.57 -0.09 -1.29
CA GLU A 117 1.62 -0.08 0.17
C GLU A 117 0.36 0.56 0.75
N SER A 118 -0.23 -0.08 1.74
CA SER A 118 -1.48 0.30 2.39
C SER A 118 -1.19 0.69 3.83
N PHE A 119 -1.12 -0.29 4.73
CA PHE A 119 -0.59 -0.11 6.08
C PHE A 119 0.95 -0.15 6.09
N ARG A 120 1.56 0.74 6.87
CA ARG A 120 3.02 0.81 7.06
C ARG A 120 3.32 0.75 8.54
N THR A 121 4.17 -0.17 8.95
CA THR A 121 4.59 -0.25 10.35
C THR A 121 5.58 0.85 10.73
N HIS A 122 5.79 1.07 12.02
CA HIS A 122 6.88 1.92 12.52
C HIS A 122 8.26 1.40 12.08
N ALA A 123 8.46 0.08 12.04
CA ALA A 123 9.70 -0.53 11.58
C ALA A 123 9.96 -0.22 10.09
N LYS A 124 8.95 -0.37 9.24
CA LYS A 124 9.04 -0.03 7.81
C LYS A 124 9.27 1.47 7.58
N GLN A 125 8.59 2.32 8.35
CA GLN A 125 8.79 3.76 8.29
C GLN A 125 10.22 4.16 8.72
N ALA A 126 10.80 3.48 9.71
CA ALA A 126 12.18 3.69 10.13
C ALA A 126 13.19 3.26 9.05
N GLU A 127 12.93 2.15 8.35
CA GLU A 127 13.72 1.73 7.19
C GLU A 127 13.72 2.81 6.10
N TYR A 128 12.54 3.29 5.68
CA TYR A 128 12.45 4.37 4.70
C TYR A 128 13.14 5.66 5.16
N PHE A 129 13.05 5.99 6.45
CA PHE A 129 13.76 7.14 7.00
C PHE A 129 15.29 6.95 6.89
N GLY A 130 15.80 5.76 7.17
CA GLY A 130 17.21 5.39 7.00
C GLY A 130 17.69 5.39 5.55
N MET A 131 16.82 5.01 4.61
CA MET A 131 17.09 5.07 3.16
C MET A 131 17.12 6.51 2.60
N GLY A 132 16.70 7.50 3.40
CA GLY A 132 16.89 8.92 3.13
C GLY A 132 15.68 9.66 2.56
N ARG A 133 15.89 10.96 2.33
CA ARG A 133 14.82 11.96 2.06
C ARG A 133 13.99 11.71 0.80
N LYS A 134 14.47 10.85 -0.10
CA LYS A 134 13.73 10.41 -1.30
C LYS A 134 12.52 9.55 -0.92
N TYR A 135 12.61 8.77 0.15
CA TYR A 135 11.54 7.88 0.61
C TYR A 135 10.64 8.55 1.62
N THR A 136 11.23 9.22 2.62
CA THR A 136 10.45 9.97 3.59
C THR A 136 11.29 11.02 4.31
N ARG A 137 10.63 12.05 4.84
CA ARG A 137 11.23 13.02 5.77
C ARG A 137 10.74 12.82 7.21
N SER A 138 9.81 11.89 7.40
CA SER A 138 9.06 11.70 8.63
C SER A 138 9.57 10.48 9.38
N LYS A 139 9.76 10.63 10.70
CA LYS A 139 9.96 9.50 11.61
C LYS A 139 8.65 8.72 11.79
N GLY A 140 8.72 7.54 12.41
CA GLY A 140 7.54 6.75 12.79
C GLY A 140 6.51 7.57 13.59
N GLY A 141 5.24 7.27 13.37
CA GLY A 141 4.06 7.90 13.94
C GLY A 141 3.57 9.13 13.16
N LYS A 142 4.26 9.53 12.09
CA LYS A 142 4.01 10.79 11.38
C LYS A 142 3.52 10.61 9.94
N SER A 143 3.20 9.38 9.54
CA SER A 143 2.62 9.04 8.24
C SER A 143 1.21 8.48 8.40
N LYS A 144 0.28 8.85 7.51
CA LYS A 144 -1.10 8.30 7.50
C LYS A 144 -1.16 6.81 7.16
N HIS A 145 -0.12 6.25 6.54
CA HIS A 145 -0.02 4.79 6.32
C HIS A 145 -0.01 4.01 7.64
N GLN A 146 0.54 4.61 8.71
CA GLN A 146 0.62 3.97 10.04
C GLN A 146 -0.72 3.97 10.79
N TYR A 147 -1.77 4.51 10.17
CA TYR A 147 -3.12 4.57 10.71
C TYR A 147 -4.15 4.00 9.70
N GLY A 148 -3.69 3.34 8.63
CA GLY A 148 -4.56 2.82 7.56
C GLY A 148 -5.37 3.90 6.83
N LEU A 149 -4.84 5.12 6.73
CA LEU A 149 -5.48 6.29 6.12
C LEU A 149 -4.75 6.81 4.87
N ALA A 150 -3.76 6.07 4.39
CA ALA A 150 -3.07 6.34 3.13
C ALA A 150 -2.84 5.04 2.35
N VAL A 151 -2.67 5.19 1.04
CA VAL A 151 -2.29 4.11 0.13
C VAL A 151 -1.37 4.65 -0.95
N ASP A 152 -0.35 3.87 -1.27
CA ASP A 152 0.50 4.06 -2.44
C ASP A 152 0.05 3.08 -3.51
N VAL A 153 -0.17 3.57 -4.73
CA VAL A 153 -0.55 2.76 -5.90
C VAL A 153 0.42 2.96 -7.05
N VAL A 154 0.35 2.10 -8.07
CA VAL A 154 1.02 2.30 -9.35
C VAL A 154 0.09 1.88 -10.51
N PRO A 155 -0.06 2.70 -11.56
CA PRO A 155 -0.77 2.29 -12.75
C PRO A 155 0.05 1.25 -13.53
N VAL A 156 -0.61 0.17 -13.90
CA VAL A 156 -0.11 -0.92 -14.71
C VAL A 156 -0.92 -0.95 -15.99
N VAL A 157 -0.25 -0.77 -17.13
CA VAL A 157 -0.87 -0.80 -18.46
C VAL A 157 -0.07 -1.77 -19.32
N ASN A 158 -0.77 -2.73 -19.93
CA ASN A 158 -0.12 -3.83 -20.68
C ASN A 158 0.95 -4.54 -19.85
N SER A 159 0.64 -4.82 -18.58
CA SER A 159 1.53 -5.38 -17.56
C SER A 159 2.72 -4.51 -17.14
N ILE A 160 2.91 -3.31 -17.71
CA ILE A 160 4.03 -2.43 -17.38
C ILE A 160 3.62 -1.41 -16.32
N ALA A 161 4.37 -1.36 -15.21
CA ALA A 161 4.23 -0.32 -14.19
C ALA A 161 4.72 1.04 -14.73
N LEU A 162 3.84 2.05 -14.73
CA LEU A 162 4.09 3.38 -15.29
C LEU A 162 4.34 4.40 -14.18
N TRP A 163 5.61 4.60 -13.81
CA TRP A 163 5.97 5.56 -12.76
C TRP A 163 6.08 7.01 -13.23
N ASP A 164 6.43 7.22 -14.51
CA ASP A 164 6.84 8.53 -15.04
C ASP A 164 5.79 9.17 -15.97
N ASP A 165 4.61 8.56 -16.11
CA ASP A 165 3.51 9.10 -16.93
C ASP A 165 2.71 10.16 -16.16
N GLN A 166 3.15 11.42 -16.27
CA GLN A 166 2.53 12.55 -15.58
C GLN A 166 1.08 12.81 -16.00
N VAL A 167 0.74 12.54 -17.26
CA VAL A 167 -0.62 12.79 -17.78
C VAL A 167 -1.59 11.77 -17.18
N LEU A 168 -1.20 10.50 -17.15
CA LEU A 168 -1.95 9.43 -16.51
C LEU A 168 -2.10 9.68 -15.01
N TRP A 169 -1.00 10.05 -14.34
CA TRP A 169 -1.04 10.39 -12.91
C TRP A 169 -2.02 11.51 -12.59
N LYS A 170 -2.03 12.59 -13.40
CA LYS A 170 -2.99 13.68 -13.21
C LYS A 170 -4.44 13.22 -13.30
N LYS A 171 -4.74 12.27 -14.18
CA LYS A 171 -6.10 11.75 -14.37
C LYS A 171 -6.55 10.87 -13.23
N ILE A 172 -5.70 9.94 -12.81
CA ILE A 172 -5.94 9.10 -11.63
C ILE A 172 -6.08 9.97 -10.38
N GLY A 173 -5.20 10.97 -10.24
CA GLY A 173 -5.22 11.97 -9.18
C GLY A 173 -6.56 12.70 -9.08
N VAL A 174 -7.02 13.28 -10.19
CA VAL A 174 -8.32 13.98 -10.24
C VAL A 174 -9.49 13.03 -9.97
N ALA A 175 -9.45 11.79 -10.45
CA ALA A 175 -10.46 10.78 -10.12
C ALA A 175 -10.49 10.48 -8.60
N GLY A 176 -9.33 10.36 -7.95
CA GLY A 176 -9.25 10.21 -6.50
C GLY A 176 -9.75 11.45 -5.75
N GLU A 177 -9.47 12.65 -6.24
CA GLU A 177 -9.99 13.90 -5.67
C GLU A 177 -11.53 13.97 -5.72
N ARG A 178 -12.16 13.48 -6.81
CA ARG A 178 -13.64 13.37 -6.92
C ARG A 178 -14.25 12.46 -5.85
N LEU A 179 -13.49 11.51 -5.32
CA LEU A 179 -13.88 10.63 -4.20
C LEU A 179 -13.67 11.26 -2.81
N GLY A 180 -13.15 12.49 -2.77
CA GLY A 180 -12.81 13.20 -1.54
C GLY A 180 -11.44 12.81 -0.97
N LEU A 181 -10.57 12.20 -1.77
CA LEU A 181 -9.20 11.87 -1.37
C LEU A 181 -8.29 13.09 -1.56
N ARG A 182 -7.28 13.20 -0.70
CA ARG A 182 -6.14 14.09 -0.96
C ARG A 182 -5.12 13.30 -1.75
N TRP A 183 -4.66 13.88 -2.86
CA TRP A 183 -3.70 13.25 -3.76
C TRP A 183 -2.31 13.90 -3.62
N GLY A 184 -1.27 13.09 -3.45
CA GLY A 184 0.10 13.55 -3.25
C GLY A 184 0.72 14.21 -4.48
N GLY A 185 0.15 14.01 -5.68
CA GLY A 185 0.55 14.75 -6.88
C GLY A 185 0.20 16.25 -6.86
N ARG A 186 -0.58 16.72 -5.87
CA ARG A 186 -0.78 18.16 -5.61
C ARG A 186 0.30 18.77 -4.72
N TRP A 187 1.13 17.97 -4.08
CA TRP A 187 2.11 18.47 -3.12
C TRP A 187 3.28 19.13 -3.84
N ARG A 188 3.75 20.25 -3.28
CA ARG A 188 4.93 20.95 -3.80
C ARG A 188 6.23 20.19 -3.51
N SER A 189 6.35 19.62 -2.31
CA SER A 189 7.55 18.86 -1.92
C SER A 189 7.27 17.95 -0.70
N PRO A 190 7.52 16.63 -0.82
CA PRO A 190 7.82 15.92 -2.06
C PRO A 190 6.60 15.89 -2.99
N TYR A 191 6.82 15.88 -4.30
CA TYR A 191 5.79 15.49 -5.27
C TYR A 191 5.64 13.97 -5.21
N ASP A 192 4.44 13.48 -4.91
CA ASP A 192 4.21 12.06 -4.67
C ASP A 192 2.90 11.58 -5.32
N PRO A 193 2.88 11.35 -6.64
CA PRO A 193 1.64 11.05 -7.35
C PRO A 193 1.09 9.65 -7.06
N ALA A 194 1.89 8.75 -6.48
CA ALA A 194 1.47 7.42 -6.07
C ALA A 194 0.60 7.45 -4.80
N HIS A 195 0.76 8.48 -3.97
CA HIS A 195 0.14 8.58 -2.65
C HIS A 195 -1.29 9.16 -2.72
N PHE A 196 -2.22 8.46 -2.09
CA PHE A 196 -3.57 8.94 -1.78
C PHE A 196 -3.84 8.83 -0.28
N GLU A 197 -4.49 9.82 0.30
CA GLU A 197 -4.87 9.78 1.71
C GLU A 197 -6.26 10.33 1.98
N TRP A 198 -6.89 9.82 3.03
CA TRP A 198 -8.07 10.43 3.63
C TRP A 198 -7.67 11.30 4.82
N SER A 199 -8.01 12.59 4.79
CA SER A 199 -7.68 13.50 5.89
C SER A 199 -8.44 13.17 7.17
N GLY A 200 -9.69 12.74 7.07
CA GLY A 200 -10.58 12.56 8.22
C GLY A 200 -10.82 13.85 9.02
N GLY A 201 -10.45 15.01 8.47
CA GLY A 201 -10.46 16.30 9.18
C GLY A 201 -9.42 16.42 10.29
N ILE A 202 -8.49 15.46 10.43
CA ILE A 202 -7.53 15.39 11.52
C ILE A 202 -6.09 15.21 11.03
N THR A 203 -5.16 15.67 11.86
CA THR A 203 -3.73 15.63 11.64
C THR A 203 -3.11 14.30 12.08
N THR A 204 -1.89 14.01 11.62
CA THR A 204 -1.12 12.87 12.12
C THR A 204 -0.71 13.01 13.58
N TYR A 205 -0.64 14.24 14.11
CA TYR A 205 -0.42 14.47 15.54
C TYR A 205 -1.62 14.03 16.36
N GLU A 206 -2.84 14.37 15.95
CA GLU A 206 -4.07 13.93 16.61
C GLU A 206 -4.22 12.41 16.56
N LEU A 207 -3.93 11.79 15.40
CA LEU A 207 -3.87 10.34 15.24
C LEU A 207 -2.89 9.69 16.22
N ALA A 208 -1.69 10.27 16.37
CA ALA A 208 -0.68 9.78 17.32
C ALA A 208 -1.11 9.90 18.79
N ASN A 209 -2.11 10.74 19.10
CA ASN A 209 -2.70 10.88 20.43
C ASN A 209 -4.02 10.08 20.56
N GLY A 210 -4.30 9.15 19.64
CA GLY A 210 -5.44 8.24 19.70
C GLY A 210 -6.76 8.84 19.18
N ILE A 211 -6.73 10.04 18.58
CA ILE A 211 -7.94 10.63 17.99
C ILE A 211 -8.23 9.94 16.66
N GLN A 212 -9.41 9.33 16.56
CA GLN A 212 -9.87 8.64 15.35
C GLN A 212 -10.64 9.59 14.41
N PRO A 213 -10.51 9.42 13.08
CA PRO A 213 -11.26 10.22 12.12
C PRO A 213 -12.74 9.89 12.19
N ARG A 214 -13.60 10.90 12.02
CA ARG A 214 -15.05 10.71 12.07
C ARG A 214 -15.62 10.52 10.67
N VAL A 215 -16.40 9.46 10.49
CA VAL A 215 -17.24 9.27 9.31
C VAL A 215 -18.52 10.11 9.48
N PRO A 216 -19.05 10.76 8.41
CA PRO A 216 -20.30 11.50 8.49
C PRO A 216 -21.44 10.66 9.08
N ALA A 217 -22.19 11.21 10.03
CA ALA A 217 -23.28 10.51 10.71
C ALA A 217 -24.39 10.03 9.75
N SER A 218 -24.58 10.74 8.63
CA SER A 218 -25.50 10.33 7.56
C SER A 218 -25.14 8.98 6.91
N LEU A 219 -23.91 8.50 7.10
CA LEU A 219 -23.43 7.22 6.58
C LEU A 219 -23.41 6.11 7.64
N ALA A 220 -23.97 6.34 8.83
CA ALA A 220 -23.96 5.33 9.90
C ALA A 220 -24.61 4.01 9.47
N ASN A 221 -25.71 4.05 8.72
CA ASN A 221 -26.38 2.85 8.20
C ASN A 221 -25.56 2.12 7.13
N VAL A 222 -24.61 2.81 6.49
CA VAL A 222 -23.68 2.20 5.53
C VAL A 222 -22.58 1.46 6.29
N TYR A 223 -22.15 1.96 7.45
CA TYR A 223 -21.11 1.36 8.29
C TYR A 223 -21.63 1.00 9.69
N PRO A 224 -22.58 0.06 9.82
CA PRO A 224 -23.31 -0.19 11.07
C PRO A 224 -22.39 -0.66 12.22
N CYS A 225 -21.30 -1.37 11.92
CA CYS A 225 -20.34 -1.90 12.89
C CYS A 225 -18.96 -1.21 12.81
N LEU A 226 -18.89 0.05 12.36
CA LEU A 226 -17.61 0.73 12.10
C LEU A 226 -16.65 0.69 13.30
N GLY A 227 -17.18 0.91 14.51
CA GLY A 227 -16.36 0.88 15.74
C GLY A 227 -15.66 -0.46 15.95
N GLU A 228 -16.43 -1.55 15.86
CA GLU A 228 -15.91 -2.92 15.99
C GLU A 228 -14.91 -3.28 14.88
N GLU A 229 -15.17 -2.82 13.66
CA GLU A 229 -14.24 -3.03 12.54
C GLU A 229 -12.91 -2.30 12.77
N VAL A 230 -12.95 -1.06 13.24
CA VAL A 230 -11.75 -0.25 13.54
C VAL A 230 -10.99 -0.83 14.73
N GLU A 231 -11.67 -1.27 15.79
CA GLU A 231 -11.03 -1.94 16.92
C GLU A 231 -10.33 -3.25 16.52
N ARG A 232 -10.98 -4.05 15.67
CA ARG A 232 -10.36 -5.26 15.11
C ARG A 232 -9.15 -4.92 14.24
N LEU A 233 -9.27 -3.88 13.43
CA LEU A 233 -8.20 -3.44 12.56
C LEU A 233 -6.98 -2.93 13.36
N GLN A 234 -7.21 -2.24 14.49
CA GLN A 234 -6.13 -1.84 15.40
C GLN A 234 -5.36 -3.05 15.93
N LYS A 235 -6.06 -4.12 16.34
CA LYS A 235 -5.40 -5.36 16.78
C LYS A 235 -4.53 -5.98 15.68
N TYR A 236 -5.00 -5.93 14.43
CA TYR A 236 -4.25 -6.41 13.28
C TYR A 236 -3.03 -5.55 12.97
N TRP A 237 -3.15 -4.23 13.08
CA TRP A 237 -2.02 -3.32 12.95
C TRP A 237 -0.96 -3.58 14.02
N ASP A 238 -1.36 -3.72 15.29
CA ASP A 238 -0.44 -4.00 16.40
C ASP A 238 0.30 -5.34 16.22
N ALA A 239 -0.39 -6.35 15.65
CA ALA A 239 0.22 -7.62 15.31
C ALA A 239 1.29 -7.48 14.21
N TRP A 240 1.00 -6.72 13.15
CA TRP A 240 1.96 -6.42 12.09
C TRP A 240 3.14 -5.55 12.56
N GLU A 241 2.90 -4.59 13.47
CA GLU A 241 3.96 -3.82 14.13
C GLU A 241 4.94 -4.75 14.85
N THR A 242 4.42 -5.75 15.58
CA THR A 242 5.25 -6.74 16.26
C THR A 242 6.03 -7.60 15.27
N GLU A 243 5.36 -8.13 14.24
CA GLU A 243 5.95 -9.01 13.22
C GLU A 243 7.10 -8.33 12.46
N GLN A 244 6.89 -7.10 11.95
CA GLN A 244 7.93 -6.39 11.21
C GLN A 244 9.03 -5.85 12.12
N ALA A 245 8.75 -5.51 13.38
CA ALA A 245 9.79 -5.16 14.34
C ALA A 245 10.71 -6.34 14.66
N VAL A 246 10.18 -7.56 14.78
CA VAL A 246 10.98 -8.79 14.93
C VAL A 246 11.82 -9.03 13.67
N SER A 247 11.20 -8.95 12.50
CA SER A 247 11.89 -9.14 11.21
C SER A 247 13.04 -8.15 11.01
N ALA A 248 12.83 -6.87 11.36
CA ALA A 248 13.85 -5.83 11.25
C ALA A 248 15.07 -6.08 12.15
N ARG A 249 14.84 -6.62 13.36
CA ARG A 249 15.93 -6.99 14.28
C ARG A 249 16.71 -8.20 13.76
N ASN A 250 16.02 -9.22 13.26
CA ASN A 250 16.66 -10.45 12.78
C ASN A 250 17.41 -10.25 11.44
N GLY A 251 16.99 -9.27 10.63
CA GLY A 251 17.65 -8.91 9.37
C GLY A 251 18.84 -7.95 9.50
N SER A 252 19.06 -7.36 10.68
CA SER A 252 20.22 -6.52 10.94
C SER A 252 21.42 -7.42 11.27
N PRO A 253 22.49 -7.48 10.44
CA PRO A 253 23.68 -8.21 10.83
C PRO A 253 24.18 -7.64 12.15
N GLU A 254 24.38 -8.50 13.16
CA GLU A 254 25.00 -8.12 14.42
C GLU A 254 26.27 -7.33 14.09
N THR A 255 26.30 -6.04 14.44
CA THR A 255 27.52 -5.26 14.41
C THR A 255 28.43 -5.87 15.46
N GLY A 256 29.26 -6.83 15.03
CA GLY A 256 30.28 -7.45 15.84
C GLY A 256 31.10 -6.36 16.49
N MET A 257 31.04 -6.28 17.81
CA MET A 257 32.01 -5.57 18.61
C MET A 257 33.39 -6.16 18.33
N HIS A 258 34.11 -5.60 17.37
CA HIS A 258 35.57 -5.68 17.38
C HIS A 258 36.05 -4.74 18.47
N GLY A 259 36.34 -5.34 19.63
CA GLY A 259 37.12 -4.71 20.69
C GLY A 259 38.42 -4.20 20.10
N ALA A 260 38.58 -2.88 20.09
CA ALA A 260 39.84 -2.25 19.81
C ALA A 260 40.83 -2.62 20.92
N VAL A 261 41.73 -3.55 20.63
CA VAL A 261 43.00 -3.65 21.34
C VAL A 261 43.79 -2.40 20.95
N LYS A 262 43.95 -1.49 21.91
CA LYS A 262 44.85 -0.33 21.79
C LYS A 262 46.32 -0.78 21.85
N PRO A 263 47.24 -0.01 21.23
CA PRO A 263 48.63 -0.42 21.01
C PRO A 263 49.42 -0.66 22.29
#